data_AF-A0A836VGJ3-F1
#
_entry.id   AF-A0A836VGJ3-F1
#
_cell.length_a   1.000
_cell.length_b   1.000
_cell.length_c   1.000
_cell.angle_alpha   90.00
_cell.angle_beta   90.00
_cell.angle_gamma   90.00
#
_symmetry.space_group_name_H-M   'P 1'
#
loop_
_entity.id
_entity.type
_entity.pdbx_description
1 polymer ?
#
loop_
_entity_poly.entity_id
_entity_poly.type
_entity_poly.pdbx_seq_one_letter_code
_entity_poly.pdbx_strand_id
1 'polypeptide(L)'
;NAVPMIMGANIGTTVTCTVVSLAHMGRRDEFERAFSVAGCHDFFNILAVMVLLPLELMTGYLQSSARFLSTAVVGIGGFTYESPFKAWLSFAFTPIQSLAEAMFDVDWGQAFFLVGISAALIFVALWLIVKLMRSLVISRIETVVAGALGSSAAIAFMIGIIVTVMVQSSSITTSILVPLAAAGILRLEQAFPITIGANIGTTITAMGAALAVSGPNAVAGIEIALVHLFFNLSGAILIYPVRRIRQVPLQAARMLAAAAVRSKKLALLYVGTMFYGFPALLIYVTQLLK
;
A
#
# COMPACT_ATOMS: atom_id res chain seq x y z
N ASN A 1 -0.87 -7.76 -19.21
CA ASN A 1 -0.35 -6.49 -18.67
C ASN A 1 -0.93 -6.28 -17.27
N ALA A 2 -0.09 -6.25 -16.23
CA ALA A 2 -0.52 -6.09 -14.83
C ALA A 2 -0.56 -4.62 -14.36
N VAL A 3 -0.13 -3.67 -15.19
CA VAL A 3 0.01 -2.25 -14.81
C VAL A 3 -1.31 -1.63 -14.30
N PRO A 4 -2.47 -1.81 -14.95
CA PRO A 4 -3.73 -1.25 -14.44
C PRO A 4 -4.13 -1.82 -13.08
N MET A 5 -3.81 -3.09 -12.81
CA MET A 5 -4.09 -3.71 -11.51
C MET A 5 -3.22 -3.09 -10.40
N ILE A 6 -1.96 -2.80 -10.70
CA ILE A 6 -1.06 -2.12 -9.74
C ILE A 6 -1.48 -0.68 -9.48
N MET A 7 -1.90 0.04 -10.52
CA MET A 7 -2.48 1.37 -10.38
C MET A 7 -3.73 1.37 -9.49
N GLY A 8 -4.65 0.42 -9.72
CA GLY A 8 -5.84 0.25 -8.90
C GLY A 8 -5.53 -0.15 -7.45
N ALA A 9 -4.60 -1.08 -7.25
CA ALA A 9 -4.14 -1.48 -5.92
C ALA A 9 -3.56 -0.29 -5.13
N ASN A 10 -2.81 0.59 -5.80
CA ASN A 10 -2.26 1.79 -5.17
C ASN A 10 -3.35 2.75 -4.68
N ILE A 11 -4.39 2.96 -5.47
CA ILE A 11 -5.58 3.71 -5.02
C ILE A 11 -6.23 2.99 -3.83
N GLY A 12 -6.34 1.66 -3.86
CA GLY A 12 -6.93 0.88 -2.76
C GLY A 12 -6.20 1.00 -1.42
N THR A 13 -4.89 1.26 -1.40
CA THR A 13 -4.11 1.40 -0.15
C THR A 13 -4.58 2.54 0.75
N THR A 14 -5.33 3.49 0.20
CA THR A 14 -5.77 4.70 0.89
C THR A 14 -7.14 4.57 1.58
N VAL A 15 -7.84 3.43 1.37
CA VAL A 15 -9.07 3.09 2.11
C VAL A 15 -8.87 3.22 3.60
N THR A 16 -7.79 2.63 4.12
CA THR A 16 -7.58 2.50 5.56
C THR A 16 -7.42 3.85 6.23
N CYS A 17 -6.59 4.76 5.70
CA CYS A 17 -6.41 6.08 6.31
C CYS A 17 -7.69 6.92 6.20
N THR A 18 -8.46 6.76 5.11
CA THR A 18 -9.75 7.42 4.95
C THR A 18 -10.76 6.92 6.01
N VAL A 19 -10.84 5.62 6.23
CA VAL A 19 -11.68 5.03 7.31
C VAL A 19 -11.22 5.51 8.69
N VAL A 20 -9.91 5.58 8.95
CA VAL A 20 -9.38 6.12 10.22
C VAL A 20 -9.81 7.58 10.41
N SER A 21 -9.82 8.39 9.35
CA SER A 21 -10.25 9.79 9.46
C SER A 21 -11.73 9.95 9.81
N LEU A 22 -12.59 9.00 9.42
CA LEU A 22 -14.01 8.98 9.81
C LEU A 22 -14.21 8.85 11.33
N ALA A 23 -13.24 8.30 12.06
CA ALA A 23 -13.31 8.24 13.53
C ALA A 23 -13.34 9.63 14.18
N HIS A 24 -12.85 10.67 13.49
CA HIS A 24 -12.86 12.05 13.96
C HIS A 24 -14.12 12.83 13.58
N MET A 25 -15.06 12.22 12.85
CA MET A 25 -16.28 12.86 12.32
C MET A 25 -17.24 13.42 13.40
N GLY A 26 -16.99 13.11 14.67
CA GLY A 26 -17.68 13.73 15.80
C GLY A 26 -17.34 15.21 16.00
N ARG A 27 -16.15 15.66 15.57
CA ARG A 27 -15.62 17.01 15.86
C ARG A 27 -15.21 17.68 14.56
N ARG A 28 -15.82 18.82 14.27
CA ARG A 28 -15.75 19.49 12.96
C ARG A 28 -14.31 19.75 12.50
N ASP A 29 -13.53 20.43 13.33
CA ASP A 29 -12.19 20.89 12.96
C ASP A 29 -11.18 19.72 12.94
N GLU A 30 -11.34 18.75 13.85
CA GLU A 30 -10.53 17.52 13.83
C GLU A 30 -10.80 16.74 12.55
N PHE A 31 -12.07 16.56 12.19
CA PHE A 31 -12.49 15.83 11.01
C PHE A 31 -11.98 16.50 9.73
N GLU A 32 -12.10 17.82 9.61
CA GLU A 32 -11.63 18.54 8.43
C GLU A 32 -10.13 18.32 8.18
N ARG A 33 -9.31 18.48 9.23
CA ARG A 33 -7.86 18.27 9.13
C ARG A 33 -7.53 16.80 8.84
N ALA A 34 -8.12 15.88 9.61
CA ALA A 34 -7.92 14.44 9.46
C ALA A 34 -8.28 13.94 8.05
N PHE A 35 -9.46 14.33 7.56
CA PHE A 35 -9.99 13.91 6.26
C PHE A 35 -9.20 14.52 5.11
N SER A 36 -8.71 15.76 5.24
CA SER A 36 -7.83 16.38 4.24
C SER A 36 -6.48 15.65 4.12
N VAL A 37 -5.91 15.22 5.25
CA VAL A 37 -4.66 14.45 5.26
C VAL A 37 -4.86 13.04 4.71
N ALA A 38 -5.97 12.37 5.05
CA ALA A 38 -6.29 11.09 4.44
C ALA A 38 -6.46 11.20 2.91
N GLY A 39 -7.29 12.16 2.46
CA GLY A 39 -7.63 12.32 1.04
C GLY A 39 -6.49 12.81 0.15
N CYS A 40 -5.43 13.42 0.70
CA CYS A 40 -4.32 13.88 -0.14
C CYS A 40 -3.53 12.74 -0.77
N HIS A 41 -3.51 11.57 -0.12
CA HIS A 41 -2.97 10.34 -0.71
C HIS A 41 -3.84 9.87 -1.88
N ASP A 42 -5.17 9.83 -1.69
CA ASP A 42 -6.14 9.45 -2.72
C ASP A 42 -5.92 10.29 -3.97
N PHE A 43 -5.96 11.62 -3.84
CA PHE A 43 -5.85 12.53 -4.97
C PHE A 43 -4.47 12.50 -5.63
N PHE A 44 -3.41 12.22 -4.89
CA PHE A 44 -2.10 11.96 -5.50
C PHE A 44 -2.14 10.72 -6.39
N ASN A 45 -2.66 9.60 -5.90
CA ASN A 45 -2.74 8.35 -6.67
C ASN A 45 -3.68 8.50 -7.87
N ILE A 46 -4.85 9.12 -7.68
CA ILE A 46 -5.80 9.37 -8.78
C ILE A 46 -5.15 10.25 -9.85
N LEU A 47 -4.47 11.33 -9.47
CA LEU A 47 -3.76 12.19 -10.43
C LEU A 47 -2.64 11.44 -11.16
N ALA A 48 -1.88 10.61 -10.44
CA ALA A 48 -0.85 9.77 -11.03
C ALA A 48 -1.45 8.79 -12.04
N VAL A 49 -2.57 8.13 -11.72
CA VAL A 49 -3.27 7.23 -12.65
C VAL A 49 -3.84 7.99 -13.85
N MET A 50 -4.48 9.14 -13.64
CA MET A 50 -5.03 9.95 -14.73
C MET A 50 -3.98 10.37 -15.76
N VAL A 51 -2.72 10.55 -15.36
CA VAL A 51 -1.63 10.90 -16.28
C VAL A 51 -0.89 9.67 -16.81
N LEU A 52 -0.53 8.73 -15.93
CA LEU A 52 0.34 7.60 -16.29
C LEU A 52 -0.41 6.45 -16.96
N LEU A 53 -1.72 6.27 -16.71
CA LEU A 53 -2.49 5.21 -17.37
C LEU A 53 -2.64 5.46 -18.88
N PRO A 54 -3.07 6.65 -19.36
CA PRO A 54 -3.09 6.92 -20.79
C PRO A 54 -1.70 6.80 -21.44
N LEU A 55 -0.66 7.29 -20.76
CA LEU A 55 0.72 7.16 -21.23
C LEU A 55 1.14 5.70 -21.37
N GLU A 56 0.83 4.86 -20.38
CA GLU A 56 1.06 3.41 -20.43
C GLU A 56 0.29 2.75 -21.57
N LEU A 57 -0.99 3.11 -21.78
CA LEU A 57 -1.80 2.54 -22.87
C LEU A 57 -1.27 2.91 -24.26
N MET A 58 -0.67 4.10 -24.40
CA MET A 58 -0.11 4.58 -25.67
C MET A 58 1.31 4.07 -25.94
N THR A 59 2.14 3.95 -24.90
CA THR A 59 3.59 3.73 -25.05
C THR A 59 4.10 2.44 -24.43
N GLY A 60 3.34 1.85 -23.50
CA GLY A 60 3.81 0.74 -22.67
C GLY A 60 5.03 1.09 -21.81
N TYR A 61 5.26 2.37 -21.49
CA TYR A 61 6.47 2.86 -20.81
C TYR A 61 6.76 2.11 -19.49
N LEU A 62 5.75 1.94 -18.63
CA LEU A 62 5.96 1.30 -17.32
C LEU A 62 6.24 -0.18 -17.50
N GLN A 63 5.45 -0.86 -18.35
CA GLN A 63 5.65 -2.29 -18.62
C GLN A 63 7.01 -2.55 -19.29
N SER A 64 7.36 -1.78 -20.32
CA SER A 64 8.58 -1.97 -21.09
C SER A 64 9.82 -1.71 -20.24
N SER A 65 9.81 -0.65 -19.42
CA SER A 65 10.91 -0.35 -18.50
C SER A 65 11.07 -1.44 -17.44
N ALA A 66 9.95 -1.92 -16.86
CA ALA A 66 9.96 -2.97 -15.86
C ALA A 66 10.47 -4.30 -16.44
N ARG A 67 10.03 -4.67 -17.65
CA ARG A 67 10.46 -5.89 -18.34
C ARG A 67 11.94 -5.84 -18.72
N PHE A 68 12.42 -4.69 -19.19
CA PHE A 68 13.84 -4.49 -19.45
C PHE A 68 14.68 -4.76 -18.20
N LEU A 69 14.32 -4.13 -17.08
CA LEU A 69 15.10 -4.28 -15.85
C LEU A 69 14.90 -5.65 -15.18
N SER A 70 13.72 -6.28 -15.26
CA SER A 70 13.48 -7.62 -14.69
C SER A 70 14.36 -8.68 -15.36
N THR A 71 14.54 -8.62 -16.68
CA THR A 71 15.45 -9.53 -17.41
C THR A 71 16.91 -9.34 -17.00
N ALA A 72 17.35 -8.11 -16.75
CA ALA A 72 18.70 -7.82 -16.26
C ALA A 72 18.91 -8.34 -14.82
N VAL A 73 17.94 -8.15 -13.93
CA VAL A 73 18.00 -8.62 -12.53
C VAL A 73 18.08 -10.15 -12.47
N VAL A 74 17.32 -10.86 -13.32
CA VAL A 74 17.35 -12.32 -13.37
C VAL A 74 18.62 -12.84 -14.06
N GLY A 75 19.16 -12.13 -15.06
CA GLY A 75 20.43 -12.48 -15.70
C GLY A 75 21.66 -12.35 -14.78
N ILE A 76 21.58 -11.50 -13.75
CA ILE A 76 22.60 -11.37 -12.69
C ILE A 76 22.33 -12.36 -11.54
N GLY A 77 21.12 -12.91 -11.46
CA GLY A 77 20.62 -13.82 -10.42
C GLY A 77 21.06 -15.27 -10.61
N GLY A 78 22.36 -15.53 -10.61
CA GLY A 78 22.94 -16.88 -10.44
C GLY A 78 23.03 -17.34 -8.97
N PHE A 79 22.49 -16.57 -8.03
CA PHE A 79 22.46 -16.96 -6.62
C PHE A 79 21.26 -17.87 -6.37
N THR A 80 21.50 -19.17 -6.29
CA THR A 80 20.55 -20.10 -5.66
C THR A 80 20.38 -19.67 -4.21
N TYR A 81 19.29 -18.96 -3.92
CA TYR A 81 18.89 -18.62 -2.55
C TYR A 81 18.39 -19.90 -1.86
N GLU A 82 19.31 -20.64 -1.27
CA GLU A 82 19.01 -21.67 -0.27
C GLU A 82 18.47 -20.94 0.96
N SER A 83 17.14 -20.84 1.07
CA SER A 83 16.49 -20.16 2.18
C SER A 83 16.97 -20.80 3.50
N PRO A 84 17.69 -20.07 4.37
CA PRO A 84 18.09 -20.59 5.67
C PRO A 84 16.86 -20.94 6.53
N PHE A 85 15.68 -20.46 6.16
CA PHE A 85 14.40 -20.79 6.79
C PHE A 85 13.81 -22.12 6.31
N LYS A 86 14.29 -22.73 5.21
CA LYS A 86 13.74 -23.98 4.70
C LYS A 86 13.87 -25.11 5.72
N ALA A 87 15.01 -25.21 6.39
CA ALA A 87 15.25 -26.17 7.47
C ALA A 87 14.34 -25.93 8.68
N TRP A 88 14.13 -24.66 9.06
CA TRP A 88 13.22 -24.27 10.14
C TRP A 88 11.75 -24.54 9.81
N LEU A 89 11.35 -24.30 8.55
CA LEU A 89 10.01 -24.60 8.05
C LEU A 89 9.76 -26.10 8.09
N SER A 90 10.69 -26.92 7.57
CA SER A 90 10.53 -28.38 7.63
C SER A 90 10.45 -28.89 9.07
N PHE A 91 11.24 -28.34 9.99
CA PHE A 91 11.18 -28.69 11.41
C PHE A 91 9.84 -28.29 12.06
N ALA A 92 9.28 -27.14 11.71
CA ALA A 92 7.99 -26.69 12.23
C ALA A 92 6.80 -27.46 11.64
N PHE A 93 6.90 -27.92 10.39
CA PHE A 93 5.81 -28.59 9.68
C PHE A 93 5.75 -30.11 9.90
N THR A 94 6.87 -30.79 10.17
CA THR A 94 6.88 -32.25 10.38
C THR A 94 5.94 -32.71 11.51
N PRO A 95 5.87 -32.06 12.68
CA PRO A 95 4.91 -32.44 13.72
C PRO A 95 3.46 -32.34 13.25
N ILE A 96 3.14 -31.30 12.47
CA ILE A 96 1.79 -31.06 11.95
C ILE A 96 1.41 -32.12 10.91
N GLN A 97 2.35 -32.50 10.03
CA GLN A 97 2.15 -33.57 9.06
C GLN A 97 1.96 -34.92 9.75
N SER A 98 2.80 -35.26 10.73
CA SER A 98 2.65 -36.51 11.48
C SER A 98 1.32 -36.60 12.24
N LEU A 99 0.81 -35.48 12.73
CA LEU A 99 -0.51 -35.42 13.36
C LEU A 99 -1.63 -35.62 12.34
N ALA A 100 -1.52 -35.04 11.15
CA ALA A 100 -2.49 -35.22 10.08
C ALA A 100 -2.58 -36.70 9.66
N GLU A 101 -1.44 -37.35 9.48
CA GLU A 101 -1.34 -38.78 9.15
C GLU A 101 -1.91 -39.67 10.26
N ALA A 102 -1.70 -39.32 11.54
CA ALA A 102 -2.25 -40.07 12.67
C ALA A 102 -3.77 -39.89 12.86
N MET A 103 -4.34 -38.75 12.43
CA MET A 103 -5.76 -38.42 12.64
C MET A 103 -6.66 -38.83 11.47
N PHE A 104 -6.11 -38.98 10.26
CA PHE A 104 -6.88 -39.24 9.06
C PHE A 104 -6.23 -40.34 8.21
N ASP A 105 -6.89 -41.50 8.11
CA ASP A 105 -6.45 -42.62 7.24
C ASP A 105 -6.71 -42.38 5.75
N VAL A 106 -7.47 -41.34 5.39
CA VAL A 106 -7.89 -41.03 4.02
C VAL A 106 -7.22 -39.75 3.52
N ASP A 107 -6.65 -39.80 2.31
CA ASP A 107 -5.86 -38.72 1.70
C ASP A 107 -6.57 -37.35 1.69
N TRP A 108 -7.87 -37.34 1.40
CA TRP A 108 -8.67 -36.11 1.37
C TRP A 108 -8.84 -35.50 2.77
N GLY A 109 -8.97 -36.33 3.82
CA GLY A 109 -9.05 -35.87 5.21
C GLY A 109 -7.78 -35.16 5.66
N GLN A 110 -6.61 -35.73 5.32
CA GLN A 110 -5.31 -35.12 5.59
C GLN A 110 -5.17 -33.78 4.84
N ALA A 111 -5.56 -33.74 3.56
CA ALA A 111 -5.49 -32.53 2.75
C ALA A 111 -6.35 -31.40 3.33
N PHE A 112 -7.61 -31.67 3.70
CA PHE A 112 -8.49 -30.67 4.30
C PHE A 112 -7.96 -30.18 5.65
N PHE A 113 -7.41 -31.06 6.48
CA PHE A 113 -6.82 -30.69 7.77
C PHE A 113 -5.59 -29.79 7.60
N LEU A 114 -4.66 -30.14 6.70
CA LEU A 114 -3.47 -29.34 6.42
C LEU A 114 -3.81 -27.97 5.82
N VAL A 115 -4.79 -27.90 4.92
CA VAL A 115 -5.30 -26.62 4.39
C VAL A 115 -5.93 -25.80 5.52
N GLY A 116 -6.70 -26.43 6.41
CA GLY A 116 -7.30 -25.76 7.57
C GLY A 116 -6.26 -25.18 8.54
N ILE A 117 -5.27 -25.99 8.95
CA ILE A 117 -4.19 -25.54 9.84
C ILE A 117 -3.33 -24.47 9.18
N SER A 118 -2.94 -24.64 7.91
CA SER A 118 -2.14 -23.64 7.20
C SER A 118 -2.89 -22.30 7.08
N ALA A 119 -4.19 -22.33 6.78
CA ALA A 119 -5.02 -21.13 6.79
C ALA A 119 -5.03 -20.49 8.19
N ALA A 120 -5.27 -21.26 9.25
CA ALA A 120 -5.27 -20.75 10.62
C ALA A 120 -3.92 -20.13 11.02
N LEU A 121 -2.80 -20.80 10.70
CA LEU A 121 -1.45 -20.29 10.95
C LEU A 121 -1.18 -18.98 10.20
N ILE A 122 -1.58 -18.90 8.92
CA ILE A 122 -1.47 -17.66 8.13
C ILE A 122 -2.27 -16.54 8.79
N PHE A 123 -3.53 -16.78 9.19
CA PHE A 123 -4.35 -15.77 9.86
C PHE A 123 -3.75 -15.31 11.19
N VAL A 124 -3.28 -16.23 12.03
CA VAL A 124 -2.65 -15.90 13.31
C VAL A 124 -1.35 -15.13 13.10
N ALA A 125 -0.52 -15.54 12.13
CA ALA A 125 0.72 -14.85 11.79
C ALA A 125 0.44 -13.42 11.29
N LEU A 126 -0.49 -13.25 10.36
CA LEU A 126 -0.90 -11.92 9.87
C LEU A 126 -1.45 -11.04 11.01
N TRP A 127 -2.27 -11.61 11.89
CA TRP A 127 -2.78 -10.89 13.07
C TRP A 127 -1.67 -10.45 14.02
N LEU A 128 -0.72 -11.34 14.33
CA LEU A 128 0.44 -11.03 15.18
C LEU A 128 1.32 -9.96 14.54
N ILE A 129 1.61 -10.07 13.24
CA ILE A 129 2.38 -9.06 12.50
C ILE A 129 1.71 -7.70 12.61
N VAL A 130 0.39 -7.60 12.32
CA VAL A 130 -0.35 -6.34 12.43
C VAL A 130 -0.35 -5.80 13.86
N LYS A 131 -0.55 -6.67 14.86
CA LYS A 131 -0.56 -6.28 16.28
C LYS A 131 0.80 -5.73 16.74
N LEU A 132 1.89 -6.42 16.41
CA LEU A 132 3.25 -6.03 16.76
C LEU A 132 3.67 -4.76 16.03
N MET A 133 3.41 -4.67 14.72
CA MET A 133 3.71 -3.49 13.93
C MET A 133 3.00 -2.25 14.49
N ARG A 134 1.72 -2.37 14.84
CA ARG A 134 0.97 -1.28 15.46
C ARG A 134 1.60 -0.82 16.79
N SER A 135 2.04 -1.76 17.64
CA SER A 135 2.68 -1.42 18.92
C SER A 135 4.03 -0.74 18.73
N LEU A 136 4.85 -1.22 17.80
CA LEU A 136 6.16 -0.64 17.52
C LEU A 136 6.03 0.78 16.94
N VAL A 137 5.05 1.00 16.07
CA VAL A 137 4.76 2.29 15.46
C VAL A 137 4.43 3.37 16.50
N ILE A 138 3.62 3.04 17.51
CA ILE A 138 3.23 3.99 18.57
C ILE A 138 4.49 4.53 19.29
N SER A 139 5.50 3.68 19.48
CA SER A 139 6.78 4.09 20.10
C SER A 139 7.66 5.01 19.24
N ARG A 140 7.30 5.25 17.97
CA ARG A 140 8.07 6.06 17.01
C ARG A 140 7.36 7.36 16.62
N ILE A 141 6.21 7.65 17.22
CA ILE A 141 5.42 8.86 16.92
C ILE A 141 6.26 10.13 17.15
N GLU A 142 7.09 10.16 18.19
CA GLU A 142 7.97 11.30 18.49
C GLU A 142 8.95 11.59 17.34
N THR A 143 9.57 10.54 16.77
CA THR A 143 10.48 10.67 15.62
C THR A 143 9.76 11.17 14.37
N VAL A 144 8.55 10.66 14.12
CA VAL A 144 7.71 11.10 13.00
C VAL A 144 7.31 12.57 13.16
N VAL A 145 6.90 12.98 14.36
CA VAL A 145 6.52 14.36 14.67
C VAL A 145 7.73 15.30 14.55
N ALA A 146 8.85 14.97 15.18
CA ALA A 146 10.07 15.78 15.13
C ALA A 146 10.59 15.94 13.69
N GLY A 147 10.59 14.85 12.91
CA GLY A 147 11.00 14.88 11.52
C GLY A 147 10.02 15.58 10.59
N ALA A 148 8.73 15.68 10.94
CA ALA A 148 7.73 16.38 10.13
C ALA A 148 7.68 17.91 10.39
N LEU A 149 8.16 18.35 11.54
CA LEU A 149 8.18 19.76 11.93
C LEU A 149 9.47 20.44 11.44
N GLY A 150 9.35 21.37 10.50
CA GLY A 150 10.47 22.23 10.06
C GLY A 150 11.49 21.59 9.11
N SER A 151 11.23 20.37 8.61
CA SER A 151 12.14 19.67 7.69
C SER A 151 11.92 20.03 6.22
N SER A 152 12.95 19.79 5.41
CA SER A 152 12.84 19.91 3.95
C SER A 152 11.96 18.80 3.38
N ALA A 153 11.39 19.03 2.19
CA ALA A 153 10.58 18.03 1.50
C ALA A 153 11.28 16.68 1.39
N ALA A 154 12.58 16.67 1.07
CA ALA A 154 13.37 15.45 0.93
C ALA A 154 13.46 14.64 2.23
N ILE A 155 13.63 15.31 3.38
CA ILE A 155 13.63 14.64 4.69
C ILE A 155 12.25 14.04 4.96
N ALA A 156 11.18 14.76 4.66
CA ALA A 156 9.82 14.24 4.82
C ALA A 156 9.53 13.01 3.93
N PHE A 157 10.02 12.99 2.68
CA PHE A 157 9.99 11.79 1.84
C PHE A 157 10.73 10.62 2.50
N MET A 158 11.95 10.85 2.97
CA MET A 158 12.76 9.80 3.58
C MET A 158 12.12 9.24 4.86
N ILE A 159 11.50 10.09 5.68
CA ILE A 159 10.73 9.63 6.85
C ILE A 159 9.61 8.69 6.42
N GLY A 160 8.84 9.07 5.40
CA GLY A 160 7.78 8.21 4.86
C GLY A 160 8.31 6.86 4.40
N ILE A 161 9.39 6.85 3.62
CA ILE A 161 10.04 5.63 3.11
C ILE A 161 10.51 4.75 4.27
N ILE A 162 11.31 5.31 5.19
CA ILE A 162 11.92 4.56 6.30
C ILE A 162 10.85 3.98 7.20
N VAL A 163 9.86 4.80 7.61
CA VAL A 163 8.78 4.33 8.48
C VAL A 163 7.98 3.24 7.77
N THR A 164 7.65 3.39 6.49
CA THR A 164 6.93 2.34 5.76
C THR A 164 7.75 1.07 5.58
N VAL A 165 9.05 1.15 5.29
CA VAL A 165 9.93 -0.04 5.21
C VAL A 165 10.02 -0.75 6.55
N MET A 166 10.15 -0.01 7.65
CA MET A 166 10.21 -0.61 8.98
C MET A 166 8.89 -1.29 9.37
N VAL A 167 7.77 -0.66 9.02
CA VAL A 167 6.41 -1.12 9.39
C VAL A 167 5.84 -2.11 8.38
N GLN A 168 6.42 -2.17 7.18
CA GLN A 168 5.96 -2.95 6.03
C GLN A 168 4.53 -2.61 5.58
N SER A 169 4.02 -1.42 5.92
CA SER A 169 2.66 -1.00 5.56
C SER A 169 2.55 0.52 5.44
N SER A 170 2.37 1.03 4.21
CA SER A 170 2.08 2.45 3.98
C SER A 170 0.76 2.87 4.61
N SER A 171 -0.27 2.01 4.60
CA SER A 171 -1.56 2.31 5.20
C SER A 171 -1.45 2.57 6.70
N ILE A 172 -0.60 1.83 7.42
CA ILE A 172 -0.31 2.14 8.84
C ILE A 172 0.46 3.47 8.92
N THR A 173 1.51 3.66 8.12
CA THR A 173 2.31 4.90 8.11
C THR A 173 1.44 6.14 7.89
N THR A 174 0.59 6.15 6.87
CA THR A 174 -0.30 7.27 6.57
C THR A 174 -1.41 7.43 7.59
N SER A 175 -1.89 6.34 8.19
CA SER A 175 -2.93 6.40 9.22
C SER A 175 -2.46 7.02 10.53
N ILE A 176 -1.15 7.06 10.82
CA ILE A 176 -0.59 7.81 11.97
C ILE A 176 -0.69 9.32 11.74
N LEU A 177 -0.57 9.76 10.49
CA LEU A 177 -0.62 11.19 10.15
C LEU A 177 -2.02 11.77 10.38
N VAL A 178 -3.05 10.95 10.24
CA VAL A 178 -4.46 11.34 10.40
C VAL A 178 -4.78 11.89 11.79
N PRO A 179 -4.54 11.17 12.92
CA PRO A 179 -4.78 11.71 14.25
C PRO A 179 -3.85 12.87 14.61
N LEU A 180 -2.61 12.90 14.09
CA LEU A 180 -1.71 14.05 14.28
C LEU A 180 -2.25 15.32 13.60
N ALA A 181 -2.85 15.17 12.42
CA ALA A 181 -3.54 16.25 11.74
C ALA A 181 -4.84 16.64 12.45
N ALA A 182 -5.61 15.65 12.93
CA ALA A 182 -6.80 15.88 13.75
C ALA A 182 -6.47 16.73 14.97
N ALA A 183 -5.37 16.43 15.68
CA ALA A 183 -4.86 17.19 16.82
C ALA A 183 -4.27 18.57 16.46
N GLY A 184 -4.12 18.90 15.17
CA GLY A 184 -3.54 20.16 14.70
C GLY A 184 -2.00 20.22 14.78
N ILE A 185 -1.35 19.10 15.14
CA ILE A 185 0.12 18.99 15.26
C ILE A 185 0.76 18.97 13.87
N LEU A 186 0.09 18.34 12.89
CA LEU A 186 0.61 18.16 11.54
C LEU A 186 -0.28 18.83 10.50
N ARG A 187 0.29 19.72 9.68
CA ARG A 187 -0.44 20.33 8.56
C ARG A 187 -0.43 19.43 7.33
N LEU A 188 -1.42 19.61 6.47
CA LEU A 188 -1.57 18.88 5.21
C LEU A 188 -0.30 18.95 4.33
N GLU A 189 0.31 20.12 4.21
CA GLU A 189 1.54 20.31 3.42
C GLU A 189 2.76 19.56 3.96
N GLN A 190 2.78 19.29 5.27
CA GLN A 190 3.84 18.52 5.92
C GLN A 190 3.56 17.02 5.80
N ALA A 191 2.29 16.61 5.90
CA ALA A 191 1.87 15.23 5.74
C ALA A 191 2.05 14.72 4.29
N PHE A 192 1.90 15.60 3.30
CA PHE A 192 1.91 15.23 1.89
C PHE A 192 3.22 14.56 1.39
N PRO A 193 4.43 15.15 1.57
CA PRO A 193 5.67 14.48 1.19
C PRO A 193 5.93 13.17 1.98
N ILE A 194 5.52 13.11 3.25
CA ILE A 194 5.61 11.87 4.06
C ILE A 194 4.73 10.78 3.45
N THR A 195 3.53 11.14 3.00
CA THR A 195 2.57 10.25 2.37
C THR A 195 3.09 9.69 1.04
N ILE A 196 3.70 10.53 0.19
CA ILE A 196 4.31 10.04 -1.05
C ILE A 196 5.54 9.15 -0.74
N GLY A 197 6.35 9.53 0.25
CA GLY A 197 7.45 8.70 0.74
C GLY A 197 6.96 7.33 1.20
N ALA A 198 5.87 7.27 1.96
CA ALA A 198 5.25 6.02 2.39
C ALA A 198 4.81 5.16 1.19
N ASN A 199 4.22 5.78 0.17
CA ASN A 199 3.80 5.08 -1.05
C ASN A 199 4.99 4.47 -1.81
N ILE A 200 6.11 5.19 -1.91
CA ILE A 200 7.37 4.66 -2.44
C ILE A 200 7.90 3.52 -1.54
N GLY A 201 7.84 3.67 -0.22
CA GLY A 201 8.29 2.66 0.74
C GLY A 201 7.62 1.30 0.55
N THR A 202 6.33 1.26 0.24
CA THR A 202 5.58 0.01 -0.02
C THR A 202 6.16 -0.78 -1.19
N THR A 203 6.77 -0.11 -2.17
CA THR A 203 7.38 -0.78 -3.34
C THR A 203 8.63 -1.57 -2.97
N ILE A 204 9.32 -1.20 -1.88
CA ILE A 204 10.46 -1.96 -1.34
C ILE A 204 9.97 -3.29 -0.75
N THR A 205 8.82 -3.28 -0.06
CA THR A 205 8.16 -4.51 0.40
C THR A 205 7.77 -5.41 -0.77
N ALA A 206 7.16 -4.84 -1.81
CA ALA A 206 6.81 -5.59 -3.02
C ALA A 206 8.05 -6.18 -3.72
N MET A 207 9.16 -5.43 -3.74
CA MET A 207 10.44 -5.89 -4.28
C MET A 207 11.02 -7.06 -3.48
N GLY A 208 11.03 -6.94 -2.15
CA GLY A 208 11.49 -8.03 -1.27
C GLY A 208 10.64 -9.30 -1.45
N ALA A 209 9.32 -9.15 -1.56
CA ALA A 209 8.41 -10.27 -1.83
C ALA A 209 8.68 -10.90 -3.21
N ALA A 210 8.87 -10.09 -4.25
CA ALA A 210 9.17 -10.57 -5.60
C ALA A 210 10.51 -11.32 -5.68
N LEU A 211 11.54 -10.84 -4.97
CA LEU A 211 12.86 -11.49 -4.91
C LEU A 211 12.84 -12.80 -4.12
N ALA A 212 11.86 -13.00 -3.24
CA ALA A 212 11.66 -14.26 -2.51
C ALA A 212 10.95 -15.34 -3.35
N VAL A 213 10.29 -14.95 -4.46
CA VAL A 213 9.62 -15.91 -5.35
C VAL A 213 10.65 -16.63 -6.23
N SER A 214 10.58 -17.96 -6.23
CA SER A 214 11.41 -18.82 -7.09
C SER A 214 10.55 -19.58 -8.09
N GLY A 215 11.15 -20.01 -9.21
CA GLY A 215 10.51 -20.81 -10.25
C GLY A 215 10.01 -20.00 -11.47
N PRO A 216 9.13 -20.58 -12.30
CA PRO A 216 8.75 -20.01 -13.61
C PRO A 216 8.16 -18.60 -13.55
N ASN A 217 7.57 -18.23 -12.41
CA ASN A 217 6.88 -16.96 -12.21
C ASN A 217 7.76 -15.88 -11.55
N ALA A 218 9.03 -16.15 -11.24
CA ALA A 218 9.92 -15.20 -10.56
C ALA A 218 10.12 -13.90 -11.38
N VAL A 219 10.34 -14.04 -12.70
CA VAL A 219 10.49 -12.89 -13.62
C VAL A 219 9.23 -12.01 -13.61
N ALA A 220 8.05 -12.63 -13.65
CA ALA A 220 6.78 -11.92 -13.62
C ALA A 220 6.57 -11.20 -12.28
N GLY A 221 6.95 -11.82 -11.15
CA GLY A 221 6.91 -11.20 -9.83
C GLY A 221 7.79 -9.95 -9.76
N ILE A 222 9.04 -10.03 -10.25
CA ILE A 222 9.97 -8.90 -10.28
C ILE A 222 9.45 -7.80 -11.22
N GLU A 223 8.93 -8.15 -12.40
CA GLU A 223 8.32 -7.18 -13.33
C GLU A 223 7.17 -6.43 -12.65
N ILE A 224 6.28 -7.13 -11.95
CA ILE A 224 5.16 -6.50 -11.23
C ILE A 224 5.66 -5.54 -10.13
N ALA A 225 6.66 -5.97 -9.34
CA ALA A 225 7.24 -5.11 -8.30
C ALA A 225 7.94 -3.87 -8.89
N LEU A 226 8.61 -4.02 -10.04
CA LEU A 226 9.24 -2.91 -10.76
C LEU A 226 8.22 -1.94 -11.36
N VAL A 227 7.12 -2.45 -11.93
CA VAL A 227 5.99 -1.60 -12.36
C VAL A 227 5.48 -0.78 -11.18
N HIS A 228 5.34 -1.40 -10.01
CA HIS A 228 4.88 -0.72 -8.79
C HIS A 228 5.84 0.37 -8.35
N LEU A 229 7.15 0.10 -8.35
CA LEU A 229 8.19 1.08 -8.08
C LEU A 229 8.16 2.25 -9.08
N PHE A 230 8.15 1.95 -10.38
CA PHE A 230 8.19 2.96 -11.43
C PHE A 230 6.93 3.82 -11.47
N PHE A 231 5.76 3.25 -11.21
CA PHE A 231 4.52 4.01 -11.08
C PHE A 231 4.63 5.05 -9.95
N ASN A 232 5.06 4.63 -8.76
CA ASN A 232 5.19 5.51 -7.60
C ASN A 232 6.26 6.58 -7.78
N LEU A 233 7.42 6.21 -8.30
CA LEU A 233 8.52 7.13 -8.54
C LEU A 233 8.16 8.15 -9.63
N SER A 234 7.56 7.70 -10.74
CA SER A 234 7.11 8.58 -11.83
C SER A 234 6.04 9.54 -11.33
N GLY A 235 5.07 9.07 -10.54
CA GLY A 235 4.05 9.92 -9.92
C GLY A 235 4.65 10.97 -8.99
N ALA A 236 5.62 10.58 -8.16
CA ALA A 236 6.33 11.50 -7.26
C ALA A 236 7.08 12.59 -8.03
N ILE A 237 7.85 12.21 -9.06
CA ILE A 237 8.65 13.12 -9.91
C ILE A 237 7.75 14.05 -10.73
N LEU A 238 6.62 13.55 -11.23
CA LEU A 238 5.68 14.33 -12.03
C LEU A 238 4.93 15.35 -11.18
N ILE A 239 4.43 14.94 -10.01
CA ILE A 239 3.45 15.73 -9.25
C ILE A 239 4.13 16.67 -8.25
N TYR A 240 5.16 16.22 -7.53
CA TYR A 240 5.64 16.94 -6.35
C TYR A 240 6.56 18.15 -6.63
N PRO A 241 7.54 18.09 -7.56
CA PRO A 241 8.48 19.19 -7.80
C PRO A 241 7.79 20.46 -8.32
N VAL A 242 6.79 20.30 -9.19
CA VAL A 242 6.09 21.42 -9.81
C VAL A 242 5.00 21.93 -8.86
N ARG A 243 5.21 23.11 -8.27
CA ARG A 243 4.28 23.70 -7.29
C ARG A 243 2.82 23.72 -7.75
N ARG A 244 2.56 24.02 -9.03
CA ARG A 244 1.19 24.04 -9.58
C ARG A 244 0.54 22.66 -9.58
N ILE A 245 1.27 21.62 -10.00
CA ILE A 245 0.77 20.25 -10.05
C ILE A 245 0.60 19.70 -8.62
N ARG A 246 1.56 19.96 -7.73
CA ARG A 246 1.49 19.60 -6.31
C ARG A 246 0.27 20.17 -5.60
N GLN A 247 -0.19 21.37 -5.98
CA GLN A 247 -1.35 22.00 -5.36
C GLN A 247 -2.67 21.32 -5.76
N VAL A 248 -2.74 20.62 -6.89
CA VAL A 248 -3.96 19.91 -7.33
C VAL A 248 -4.45 18.89 -6.29
N PRO A 249 -3.65 17.90 -5.85
CA PRO A 249 -4.12 16.93 -4.86
C PRO A 249 -4.37 17.57 -3.49
N LEU A 250 -3.60 18.58 -3.10
CA LEU A 250 -3.79 19.29 -1.82
C LEU A 250 -5.12 20.06 -1.80
N GLN A 251 -5.44 20.75 -2.88
CA GLN A 251 -6.69 21.51 -3.01
C GLN A 251 -7.89 20.58 -3.11
N ALA A 252 -7.79 19.52 -3.93
CA ALA A 252 -8.85 18.51 -4.04
C ALA A 252 -9.15 17.88 -2.67
N ALA A 253 -8.12 17.53 -1.89
CA ALA A 253 -8.26 16.99 -0.55
C ALA A 253 -8.96 17.98 0.42
N ARG A 254 -8.60 19.27 0.36
CA ARG A 254 -9.27 20.32 1.15
C ARG A 254 -10.72 20.51 0.75
N MET A 255 -11.01 20.56 -0.55
CA MET A 255 -12.37 20.72 -1.06
C MET A 255 -13.25 19.55 -0.64
N LEU A 256 -12.73 18.33 -0.77
CA LEU A 256 -13.43 17.13 -0.33
C LEU A 256 -13.67 17.15 1.19
N ALA A 257 -12.67 17.49 1.99
CA ALA A 257 -12.81 17.60 3.45
C ALA A 257 -13.85 18.67 3.85
N ALA A 258 -13.80 19.86 3.24
CA ALA A 258 -14.76 20.92 3.49
C ALA A 258 -16.20 20.50 3.12
N ALA A 259 -16.37 19.74 2.04
CA ALA A 259 -17.67 19.19 1.64
C ALA A 259 -18.14 18.07 2.60
N ALA A 260 -17.23 17.18 3.01
CA ALA A 260 -17.48 16.10 3.96
C ALA A 260 -17.91 16.62 5.35
N VAL A 261 -17.32 17.74 5.78
CA VAL A 261 -17.69 18.43 7.03
C VAL A 261 -19.13 18.95 7.00
N ARG A 262 -19.60 19.43 5.84
CA ARG A 262 -21.00 19.90 5.68
C ARG A 262 -22.00 18.76 5.68
N SER A 263 -21.61 17.58 5.21
CA SER A 263 -22.46 16.40 5.16
C SER A 263 -21.68 15.12 5.43
N LYS A 264 -21.88 14.55 6.62
CA LYS A 264 -21.33 13.23 7.01
C LYS A 264 -21.72 12.13 6.02
N LYS A 265 -22.92 12.24 5.43
CA LYS A 265 -23.39 11.32 4.39
C LYS A 265 -22.53 11.40 3.14
N LEU A 266 -22.07 12.60 2.75
CA LEU A 266 -21.17 12.78 1.61
C LEU A 266 -19.83 12.09 1.86
N ALA A 267 -19.30 12.17 3.08
CA ALA A 267 -18.06 11.48 3.44
C ALA A 267 -18.20 9.96 3.30
N LEU A 268 -19.27 9.38 3.85
CA LEU A 268 -19.56 7.95 3.73
C LEU A 268 -19.84 7.52 2.29
N LEU A 269 -20.57 8.34 1.53
CA LEU A 269 -20.85 8.10 0.12
C LEU A 269 -19.57 8.12 -0.70
N TYR A 270 -18.66 9.08 -0.48
CA TYR A 270 -17.36 9.13 -1.14
C TYR A 270 -16.58 7.85 -0.88
N VAL A 271 -16.46 7.40 0.37
CA VAL A 271 -15.73 6.15 0.70
C VAL A 271 -16.38 4.94 0.02
N GLY A 272 -17.70 4.79 0.14
CA GLY A 272 -18.42 3.67 -0.46
C GLY A 272 -18.31 3.65 -1.99
N THR A 273 -18.47 4.81 -2.62
CA THR A 273 -18.40 4.91 -4.09
C THR A 273 -16.98 4.78 -4.60
N MET A 274 -16.00 5.44 -4.00
CA MET A 274 -14.63 5.46 -4.51
C MET A 274 -13.95 4.09 -4.41
N PHE A 275 -14.15 3.39 -3.30
CA PHE A 275 -13.41 2.15 -3.02
C PHE A 275 -14.17 0.87 -3.30
N TYR A 276 -15.50 0.93 -3.43
CA TYR A 276 -16.33 -0.24 -3.74
C TYR A 276 -17.18 -0.02 -5.00
N GLY A 277 -17.90 1.10 -5.08
CA GLY A 277 -18.83 1.38 -6.17
C GLY A 277 -18.14 1.54 -7.54
N PHE A 278 -17.08 2.32 -7.61
CA PHE A 278 -16.34 2.61 -8.84
C PHE A 278 -15.58 1.36 -9.34
N PRO A 279 -14.83 0.63 -8.50
CA PRO A 279 -14.27 -0.67 -8.90
C PRO A 279 -15.35 -1.67 -9.36
N ALA A 280 -16.48 -1.78 -8.65
CA ALA A 280 -17.57 -2.67 -9.05
C ALA A 280 -18.18 -2.28 -10.41
N LEU A 281 -18.38 -0.98 -10.64
CA LEU A 281 -18.87 -0.47 -11.92
C LEU A 281 -17.89 -0.78 -13.05
N LEU A 282 -16.58 -0.56 -12.84
CA LEU A 282 -15.56 -0.90 -13.84
C LEU A 282 -15.55 -2.39 -14.17
N ILE A 283 -15.67 -3.27 -13.17
CA ILE A 283 -15.76 -4.71 -13.36
C ILE A 283 -17.01 -5.05 -14.19
N TYR A 284 -18.17 -4.49 -13.83
CA TYR A 284 -19.43 -4.71 -14.54
C TYR A 284 -19.37 -4.26 -16.01
N VAL A 285 -18.86 -3.05 -16.27
CA VAL A 285 -18.68 -2.53 -17.64
C VAL A 285 -17.71 -3.41 -18.43
N THR A 286 -16.62 -3.86 -17.80
CA THR A 286 -15.66 -4.76 -18.46
C THR A 286 -16.29 -6.11 -18.81
N GLN A 287 -17.23 -6.61 -18.01
CA GLN A 287 -17.99 -7.83 -18.34
C GLN A 287 -18.97 -7.62 -19.49
N LEU A 288 -19.58 -6.44 -19.62
CA LEU A 288 -20.49 -6.10 -20.71
C LEU A 288 -19.77 -5.88 -22.06
N LEU A 289 -18.52 -5.46 -22.03
CA LEU A 289 -17.70 -5.21 -23.22
C LEU A 289 -16.94 -6.46 -23.72
N LYS A 290 -17.06 -7.59 -23.02
CA LYS A 290 -16.54 -8.89 -23.44
C LYS A 290 -17.60 -9.69 -24.18
#